data_AF-A0A7V5EYU6-F1
#
_entry.id   AF-A0A7V5EYU6-F1
#
_cell.length_a   1.000
_cell.length_b   1.000
_cell.length_c   1.000
_cell.angle_alpha   90.00
_cell.angle_beta   90.00
_cell.angle_gamma   90.00
#
_symmetry.space_group_name_H-M   'P 1'
#
loop_
_entity.id
_entity.type
_entity.pdbx_description
1 polymer ?
#
loop_
_entity_poly.entity_id
_entity_poly.type
_entity_poly.pdbx_seq_one_letter_code
_entity_poly.pdbx_strand_id
1 'polypeptide(L)'
;MTQVFRGDLLLPGEDDGLVADVKVDGDELRLETGDELLGVWRDGEYRVDVERAGEFRLALGGEQVVFKPESPSSFAAAMAVPLQPPTESKPTRAERKAGRRQERAAAVPDVVEEYDLIAQVRPVRDLTTDDDFISPALMRTIVVLSAVVVTVALVVIGFV
;
A
#
# COMPACT_ATOMS: atom_id res chain seq x y z
N MET A 1 5.11 -10.84 -28.67
CA MET A 1 3.64 -10.92 -28.82
C MET A 1 3.10 -10.06 -27.71
N THR A 2 2.49 -8.93 -28.07
CA THR A 2 2.01 -7.95 -27.10
C THR A 2 0.78 -8.48 -26.37
N GLN A 3 0.81 -8.46 -25.05
CA GLN A 3 -0.34 -8.76 -24.20
C GLN A 3 -0.91 -7.46 -23.66
N VAL A 4 -2.23 -7.33 -23.62
CA VAL A 4 -2.92 -6.13 -23.14
C VAL A 4 -3.84 -6.52 -22.00
N PHE A 5 -3.72 -5.81 -20.88
CA PHE A 5 -4.53 -6.02 -19.69
C PHE A 5 -5.21 -4.71 -19.34
N ARG A 6 -6.53 -4.70 -19.45
CA ARG A 6 -7.36 -3.59 -18.99
C ARG A 6 -7.62 -3.70 -17.49
N GLY A 7 -7.69 -2.57 -16.81
CA GLY A 7 -8.03 -2.54 -15.39
C GLY A 7 -8.12 -1.12 -14.84
N ASP A 8 -8.25 -1.04 -13.52
CA ASP A 8 -8.24 0.23 -12.79
C ASP A 8 -6.84 0.49 -12.24
N LEU A 9 -6.34 1.71 -12.46
CA LEU A 9 -5.09 2.23 -11.93
C LEU A 9 -5.40 3.20 -10.79
N LEU A 10 -4.90 2.93 -9.61
CA LEU A 10 -5.11 3.75 -8.42
C LEU A 10 -3.78 4.36 -8.00
N LEU A 11 -3.77 5.68 -7.80
CA LEU A 11 -2.65 6.35 -7.17
C LEU A 11 -2.68 6.12 -5.64
N PRO A 12 -1.54 6.23 -4.96
CA PRO A 12 -1.48 6.09 -3.51
C PRO A 12 -2.41 7.08 -2.80
N GLY A 13 -3.43 6.56 -2.10
CA GLY A 13 -4.39 7.36 -1.34
C GLY A 13 -5.65 7.77 -2.12
N GLU A 14 -5.80 7.34 -3.37
CA GLU A 14 -7.04 7.48 -4.12
C GLU A 14 -7.93 6.24 -3.99
N ASP A 15 -9.23 6.48 -3.84
CA ASP A 15 -10.26 5.43 -3.84
C ASP A 15 -10.88 5.22 -5.23
N ASP A 16 -10.85 6.25 -6.08
CA ASP A 16 -11.34 6.21 -7.46
C ASP A 16 -10.18 5.86 -8.40
N GLY A 17 -10.33 4.75 -9.13
CA GLY A 17 -9.34 4.31 -10.10
C GLY A 17 -9.53 4.94 -11.48
N LEU A 18 -8.43 5.21 -12.17
CA LEU A 18 -8.39 5.57 -13.58
C LEU A 18 -8.37 4.29 -14.42
N VAL A 19 -9.29 4.16 -15.37
CA VAL A 19 -9.28 3.01 -16.30
C VAL A 19 -8.06 3.10 -17.21
N ALA A 20 -7.20 2.09 -17.15
CA ALA A 20 -5.96 2.03 -17.89
C ALA A 20 -5.72 0.65 -18.53
N ASP A 21 -4.98 0.66 -19.63
CA ASP A 21 -4.48 -0.52 -20.31
C ASP A 21 -2.97 -0.66 -20.03
N VAL A 22 -2.59 -1.78 -19.42
CA VAL A 22 -1.20 -2.20 -19.27
C VAL A 22 -0.85 -3.12 -20.43
N LYS A 23 0.05 -2.68 -21.30
CA LYS A 23 0.56 -3.47 -22.42
C LYS A 23 1.95 -3.98 -22.10
N VAL A 24 2.15 -5.27 -22.26
CA VAL A 24 3.43 -5.96 -22.02
C VAL A 24 3.91 -6.53 -23.35
N ASP A 25 5.05 -6.05 -23.85
CA ASP A 25 5.69 -6.55 -25.07
C ASP A 25 7.15 -6.92 -24.82
N GLY A 26 7.38 -8.21 -24.54
CA GLY A 26 8.71 -8.70 -24.16
C GLY A 26 9.18 -8.02 -22.87
N ASP A 27 10.21 -7.20 -23.01
CA ASP A 27 10.89 -6.50 -21.90
C ASP A 27 10.38 -5.06 -21.70
N GLU A 28 9.28 -4.68 -22.38
CA GLU A 28 8.71 -3.33 -22.31
C GLU A 28 7.29 -3.37 -21.76
N LEU A 29 7.03 -2.50 -20.79
CA LEU A 29 5.72 -2.24 -20.21
C LEU A 29 5.26 -0.84 -20.63
N ARG A 30 4.07 -0.74 -21.20
CA ARG A 30 3.41 0.52 -21.53
C ARG A 30 2.13 0.67 -20.75
N LEU A 31 1.85 1.88 -20.29
CA LEU A 31 0.62 2.22 -19.59
C LEU A 31 -0.12 3.29 -20.38
N GLU A 32 -1.37 3.00 -20.73
CA GLU A 32 -2.23 3.86 -21.53
C GLU A 32 -3.57 4.07 -20.82
N THR A 33 -4.22 5.21 -21.05
CA THR A 33 -5.56 5.54 -20.53
C THR A 33 -6.35 6.17 -21.67
N GLY A 34 -7.39 5.48 -22.13
CA GLY A 34 -8.12 5.90 -23.32
C GLY A 34 -7.18 6.02 -24.53
N ASP A 35 -6.97 7.24 -25.00
CA ASP A 35 -6.09 7.56 -26.14
C ASP A 35 -4.73 8.15 -25.72
N GLU A 36 -4.46 8.24 -24.40
CA GLU A 36 -3.25 8.85 -23.85
C GLU A 36 -2.24 7.80 -23.38
N LEU A 37 -0.96 7.99 -23.75
CA LEU A 37 0.16 7.21 -23.24
C LEU A 37 0.70 7.87 -21.98
N LEU A 38 0.56 7.21 -20.83
CA LEU A 38 1.13 7.70 -19.56
C LEU A 38 2.63 7.46 -19.47
N GLY A 39 3.10 6.34 -20.02
CA GLY A 39 4.52 6.04 -20.00
C GLY A 39 4.90 4.69 -20.57
N VAL A 40 6.20 4.52 -20.73
CA VAL A 40 6.85 3.32 -21.23
C VAL A 40 8.08 3.05 -20.35
N TRP A 41 8.20 1.84 -19.85
CA TRP A 41 9.29 1.40 -18.99
C TRP A 41 9.88 0.10 -19.53
N ARG A 42 11.20 0.00 -19.51
CA ARG A 42 11.91 -1.21 -19.92
C ARG A 42 12.25 -2.08 -18.71
N ASP A 43 12.69 -3.30 -18.99
CA ASP A 43 13.17 -4.20 -17.94
C ASP A 43 14.23 -3.52 -17.05
N GLY A 44 14.07 -3.68 -15.73
CA GLY A 44 14.84 -2.98 -14.71
C GLY A 44 14.33 -1.58 -14.33
N GLU A 45 13.47 -0.95 -15.14
CA GLU A 45 12.83 0.34 -14.83
C GLU A 45 11.43 0.20 -14.22
N TYR A 46 10.86 -1.01 -14.29
CA TYR A 46 9.62 -1.36 -13.61
C TYR A 46 9.75 -2.58 -12.72
N ARG A 47 8.88 -2.68 -11.71
CA ARG A 47 8.69 -3.88 -10.89
C ARG A 47 7.20 -4.09 -10.63
N VAL A 48 6.77 -5.35 -10.63
CA VAL A 48 5.40 -5.73 -10.33
C VAL A 48 5.38 -6.67 -9.13
N ASP A 49 4.68 -6.27 -8.07
CA ASP A 49 4.53 -7.02 -6.83
C ASP A 49 3.03 -7.26 -6.55
N VAL A 50 2.70 -8.33 -5.82
CA VAL A 50 1.32 -8.55 -5.36
C VAL A 50 1.07 -7.69 -4.14
N GLU A 51 0.08 -6.80 -4.21
CA GLU A 51 -0.35 -5.97 -3.08
C GLU A 51 -1.36 -6.74 -2.22
N ARG A 52 -2.42 -7.22 -2.86
CA ARG A 52 -3.54 -7.97 -2.27
C ARG A 52 -4.07 -8.96 -3.31
N ALA A 53 -4.98 -9.84 -2.89
CA ALA A 53 -5.63 -10.76 -3.82
C ALA A 53 -6.33 -9.98 -4.95
N GLY A 54 -5.78 -10.06 -6.17
CA GLY A 54 -6.30 -9.38 -7.35
C GLY A 54 -5.75 -7.97 -7.61
N GLU A 55 -4.89 -7.45 -6.73
CA GLU A 55 -4.31 -6.10 -6.84
C GLU A 55 -2.78 -6.19 -6.93
N PHE A 56 -2.19 -5.48 -7.88
CA PHE A 56 -0.75 -5.51 -8.14
C PHE A 56 -0.16 -4.13 -7.93
N ARG A 57 0.90 -4.04 -7.15
CA ARG A 57 1.69 -2.81 -7.03
C ARG A 57 2.67 -2.76 -8.19
N LEU A 58 2.59 -1.69 -8.98
CA LEU A 58 3.54 -1.38 -10.04
C LEU A 58 4.47 -0.29 -9.53
N ALA A 59 5.76 -0.57 -9.45
CA ALA A 59 6.79 0.45 -9.28
C ALA A 59 7.31 0.82 -10.67
N LEU A 60 7.03 2.04 -11.13
CA LEU A 60 7.29 2.53 -12.49
C LEU A 60 8.24 3.72 -12.43
N GLY A 61 9.53 3.53 -12.74
CA GLY A 61 10.52 4.62 -12.74
C GLY A 61 10.69 5.34 -11.39
N GLY A 62 10.35 4.69 -10.27
CA GLY A 62 10.39 5.25 -8.92
C GLY A 62 9.03 5.71 -8.38
N GLU A 63 8.00 5.77 -9.21
CA GLU A 63 6.62 5.99 -8.77
C GLU A 63 5.94 4.67 -8.42
N GLN A 64 5.02 4.67 -7.45
CA GLN A 64 4.26 3.48 -7.07
C GLN A 64 2.78 3.71 -7.34
N VAL A 65 2.17 2.80 -8.10
CA VAL A 65 0.74 2.79 -8.41
C VAL A 65 0.19 1.39 -8.15
N VAL A 66 -1.12 1.29 -7.89
CA VAL A 66 -1.81 0.01 -7.75
C VAL A 66 -2.63 -0.24 -9.00
N PHE A 67 -2.46 -1.39 -9.61
CA PHE A 67 -3.20 -1.82 -10.78
C PHE A 67 -4.10 -3.01 -10.44
N LYS A 68 -5.38 -2.88 -10.77
CA LYS A 68 -6.43 -3.90 -10.61
C LYS A 68 -6.88 -4.35 -11.99
N PRO A 69 -6.21 -5.36 -12.58
CA PRO A 69 -6.62 -5.89 -13.88
C PRO A 69 -8.00 -6.54 -13.82
N GLU A 70 -8.77 -6.46 -14.89
CA GLU A 70 -10.05 -7.17 -15.05
C GLU A 70 -9.87 -8.69 -14.94
N SER A 71 -8.70 -9.19 -15.33
CA SER A 71 -8.32 -10.61 -15.24
C SER A 71 -7.02 -10.80 -14.46
N PRO A 72 -7.06 -10.81 -13.10
CA PRO A 72 -5.87 -10.91 -12.27
C PRO A 72 -5.04 -12.17 -12.46
N SER A 73 -5.68 -13.30 -12.73
CA SER A 73 -4.98 -14.57 -12.99
C SER A 73 -4.15 -14.52 -14.27
N SER A 74 -4.72 -13.97 -15.35
CA SER A 74 -4.03 -13.80 -16.62
C SER A 74 -2.87 -12.82 -16.51
N PHE A 75 -3.08 -11.69 -15.81
CA PHE A 75 -2.04 -10.70 -15.57
C PHE A 75 -0.88 -11.29 -14.76
N ALA A 76 -1.17 -11.97 -13.66
CA ALA A 76 -0.15 -12.61 -12.83
C ALA A 76 0.65 -13.68 -13.60
N ALA A 77 -0.02 -14.49 -14.42
CA ALA A 77 0.64 -15.48 -15.26
C ALA A 77 1.58 -14.84 -16.28
N ALA A 78 1.16 -13.73 -16.90
CA ALA A 78 1.98 -12.99 -17.87
C ALA A 78 3.20 -12.31 -17.24
N MET A 79 3.05 -11.78 -16.03
CA MET A 79 4.14 -11.17 -15.27
C MET A 79 4.99 -12.19 -14.51
N ALA A 80 4.68 -13.49 -14.61
CA ALA A 80 5.27 -14.56 -13.82
C ALA A 80 5.23 -14.32 -12.30
N VAL A 81 4.22 -13.57 -11.84
CA VAL A 81 4.03 -13.22 -10.43
C VAL A 81 3.27 -14.36 -9.74
N PRO A 82 3.85 -15.03 -8.72
CA PRO A 82 3.13 -16.07 -8.00
C PRO A 82 1.98 -15.46 -7.20
N LEU A 83 0.74 -15.81 -7.57
CA LEU A 83 -0.44 -15.44 -6.80
C LEU A 83 -0.37 -16.13 -5.43
N GLN A 84 -0.33 -15.35 -4.36
CA GLN A 84 -0.59 -15.91 -3.04
C GLN A 84 -2.05 -16.38 -3.01
N PRO A 85 -2.34 -17.54 -2.39
CA PRO A 85 -3.72 -17.94 -2.15
C PRO A 85 -4.42 -16.82 -1.37
N PRO A 86 -5.73 -16.59 -1.59
CA PRO A 86 -6.45 -15.52 -0.94
C PRO A 86 -6.23 -15.62 0.57
N THR A 87 -5.50 -14.65 1.13
CA THR A 87 -5.39 -14.51 2.58
C THR A 87 -6.82 -14.29 3.07
N GLU A 88 -7.38 -15.29 3.75
CA GLU A 88 -8.65 -15.15 4.47
C GLU A 88 -8.63 -13.81 5.20
N SER A 89 -9.54 -12.92 4.81
CA SER A 89 -9.79 -11.67 5.51
C SER A 89 -9.92 -11.99 6.99
N LYS A 90 -9.01 -11.48 7.81
CA LYS A 90 -9.10 -11.66 9.26
C LYS A 90 -10.51 -11.27 9.70
N PRO A 91 -11.26 -12.16 10.39
CA PRO A 91 -12.66 -11.93 10.67
C PRO A 91 -12.83 -10.62 11.40
N THR A 92 -13.70 -9.78 10.86
CA THR A 92 -14.03 -8.48 11.44
C THR A 92 -14.64 -8.70 12.82
N ARG A 93 -14.42 -7.79 13.78
CA ARG A 93 -14.97 -7.88 15.16
C ARG A 93 -16.49 -8.12 15.21
N ALA A 94 -17.21 -7.80 14.13
CA ALA A 94 -18.63 -8.08 13.93
C ALA A 94 -18.95 -9.59 13.80
N GLU A 95 -18.13 -10.38 13.11
CA GLU A 95 -18.35 -11.82 12.89
C GLU A 95 -18.07 -12.64 14.15
N ARG A 96 -17.12 -12.21 14.97
CA ARG A 96 -16.84 -12.82 16.30
C ARG A 96 -18.05 -12.78 17.24
N LYS A 97 -19.01 -11.87 17.02
CA LYS A 97 -20.21 -11.76 17.85
C LYS A 97 -21.36 -12.66 17.38
N ALA A 98 -21.37 -13.09 16.12
CA ALA A 98 -22.37 -14.01 15.58
C ALA A 98 -22.10 -15.46 15.99
N GLY A 99 -20.84 -15.89 16.03
CA GLY A 99 -20.47 -17.26 16.43
C GLY A 99 -20.77 -17.59 17.90
N ARG A 100 -20.72 -16.60 18.80
CA ARG A 100 -20.97 -16.83 20.24
C ARG A 100 -22.44 -17.04 20.63
N ARG A 101 -23.40 -16.88 19.70
CA ARG A 101 -24.83 -17.05 20.01
C ARG A 101 -25.34 -18.46 19.72
N GLN A 102 -24.65 -19.26 18.90
CA GLN A 102 -25.08 -20.64 18.60
C GLN A 102 -24.57 -21.68 19.60
N GLU A 103 -23.55 -21.37 20.40
CA GLU A 103 -22.90 -22.35 21.28
C GLU A 103 -23.35 -22.27 22.75
N ARG A 104 -24.57 -21.78 23.01
CA ARG A 104 -25.12 -21.57 24.36
C ARG A 104 -26.36 -22.40 24.66
N ALA A 105 -26.49 -23.58 24.05
CA ALA A 105 -27.64 -24.47 24.25
C ALA A 105 -27.28 -25.95 24.57
N ALA A 106 -26.06 -26.24 25.02
CA ALA A 106 -25.75 -27.56 25.58
C ALA A 106 -24.98 -27.39 26.91
N ALA A 107 -25.57 -27.95 27.97
CA ALA A 107 -25.19 -27.84 29.37
C ALA A 107 -23.90 -28.63 29.70
N VAL A 108 -22.90 -28.08 30.44
CA VAL A 108 -22.60 -28.19 31.91
C VAL A 108 -21.99 -29.57 32.31
N PRO A 109 -21.11 -29.76 33.34
CA PRO A 109 -19.78 -29.21 33.69
C PRO A 109 -18.76 -30.31 34.19
N ASP A 110 -17.48 -29.98 34.45
CA ASP A 110 -16.62 -30.54 35.54
C ASP A 110 -15.21 -29.89 35.45
N VAL A 111 -14.74 -29.09 36.44
CA VAL A 111 -13.78 -29.43 37.53
C VAL A 111 -12.35 -29.69 36.95
N VAL A 112 -11.28 -28.93 37.25
CA VAL A 112 -10.65 -28.60 38.55
C VAL A 112 -9.89 -27.26 38.50
N GLU A 113 -9.84 -26.62 39.66
CA GLU A 113 -9.09 -25.45 40.13
C GLU A 113 -7.58 -25.45 39.81
N GLU A 114 -6.96 -24.26 39.70
CA GLU A 114 -5.99 -23.77 40.70
C GLU A 114 -5.61 -22.31 40.35
N TYR A 115 -5.90 -21.41 41.28
CA TYR A 115 -5.54 -19.98 41.25
C TYR A 115 -4.22 -19.79 41.97
N ASP A 116 -3.30 -19.06 41.35
CA ASP A 116 -2.33 -18.15 41.99
C ASP A 116 -1.53 -17.49 40.85
N LEU A 117 -1.14 -16.21 40.84
CA LEU A 117 -0.89 -15.29 41.92
C LEU A 117 -0.85 -13.85 41.37
N ILE A 118 -1.05 -12.92 42.29
CA ILE A 118 -1.51 -11.54 42.15
C ILE A 118 -0.37 -10.57 41.76
N ALA A 119 -0.78 -9.56 40.97
CA ALA A 119 -0.30 -8.18 40.87
C ALA A 119 1.20 -7.86 40.87
N GLN A 120 1.61 -7.13 39.83
CA GLN A 120 2.39 -5.91 39.99
C GLN A 120 1.92 -4.85 38.99
N VAL A 121 1.11 -3.92 39.51
CA VAL A 121 0.84 -2.61 38.90
C VAL A 121 2.07 -1.73 39.14
N ARG A 122 2.61 -1.13 38.08
CA ARG A 122 3.25 0.19 38.16
C ARG A 122 2.60 1.11 37.13
N PRO A 123 2.01 2.24 37.53
CA PRO A 123 1.54 3.27 36.63
C PRO A 123 2.66 4.31 36.46
N VAL A 124 3.12 4.56 35.23
CA VAL A 124 3.97 5.71 34.94
C VAL A 124 3.56 6.34 33.61
N ARG A 125 2.82 7.44 33.78
CA ARG A 125 2.86 8.72 33.06
C ARG A 125 2.43 8.79 31.60
N ASP A 126 1.40 9.61 31.43
CA ASP A 126 1.31 10.70 30.45
C ASP A 126 2.47 10.83 29.47
N LEU A 127 2.16 10.63 28.19
CA LEU A 127 2.55 11.56 27.14
C LEU A 127 1.31 11.81 26.26
N THR A 128 0.52 12.79 26.69
CA THR A 128 0.05 13.82 25.77
C THR A 128 1.27 14.55 25.20
N THR A 129 1.13 15.16 24.01
CA THR A 129 2.15 15.92 23.23
C THR A 129 3.07 15.01 22.41
N ASP A 130 3.32 15.24 21.12
CA ASP A 130 2.89 16.23 20.12
C ASP A 130 3.41 15.64 18.78
N ASP A 131 2.99 16.24 17.67
CA ASP A 131 3.79 16.34 16.44
C ASP A 131 5.31 16.22 16.65
N ASP A 132 5.98 15.24 16.04
CA ASP A 132 7.40 15.34 15.62
C ASP A 132 7.92 14.02 15.02
N PHE A 133 7.35 13.61 13.87
CA PHE A 133 7.91 12.52 13.05
C PHE A 133 8.94 13.02 12.01
N ILE A 134 9.49 14.23 12.17
CA ILE A 134 10.58 14.73 11.34
C ILE A 134 11.85 14.78 12.18
N SER A 135 12.76 13.84 11.94
CA SER A 135 14.07 13.82 12.58
C SER A 135 14.76 15.19 12.42
N PRO A 136 15.41 15.75 13.45
CA PRO A 136 16.01 17.09 13.41
C PRO A 136 17.10 17.25 12.33
N ALA A 137 17.67 16.14 11.84
CA ALA A 137 18.56 16.13 10.69
C ALA A 137 17.84 16.42 9.36
N LEU A 138 16.62 15.90 9.17
CA LEU A 138 15.80 16.14 7.98
C LEU A 138 15.26 17.57 7.96
N MET A 139 14.81 18.09 9.12
CA MET A 139 14.30 19.47 9.21
C MET A 139 15.39 20.50 8.88
N ARG A 140 16.62 20.31 9.37
CA ARG A 140 17.76 21.18 9.01
C ARG A 140 18.08 21.13 7.51
N THR A 141 17.96 19.96 6.89
CA THR A 141 18.24 19.79 5.46
C THR A 141 17.21 20.55 4.60
N ILE A 142 15.92 20.46 4.95
CA ILE A 142 14.85 21.15 4.24
C ILE A 142 14.97 22.67 4.37
N VAL A 143 15.25 23.17 5.57
CA VAL A 143 15.40 24.63 5.83
C VAL A 143 16.62 25.22 5.09
N VAL A 144 17.73 24.48 5.03
CA VAL A 144 18.91 24.95 4.28
C VAL A 144 18.65 24.94 2.77
N LEU A 145 17.97 23.91 2.24
CA LEU A 145 17.67 23.82 0.82
C LEU A 145 16.74 24.96 0.37
N SER A 146 15.70 25.27 1.15
CA SER A 146 14.77 26.35 0.83
C SER A 146 15.43 27.73 0.88
N ALA A 147 16.32 27.98 1.84
CA ALA A 147 17.09 29.22 1.92
C ALA A 147 18.00 29.42 0.70
N VAL A 148 18.65 28.36 0.21
CA VAL A 148 19.51 28.43 -0.99
C VAL A 148 18.68 28.72 -2.23
N VAL A 149 17.54 28.07 -2.42
CA VAL A 149 16.66 28.29 -3.59
C VAL A 149 16.12 29.73 -3.60
N VAL A 150 15.68 30.26 -2.45
CA VAL A 150 15.20 31.64 -2.35
C VAL A 150 16.33 32.64 -2.63
N THR A 151 17.54 32.38 -2.14
CA THR A 151 18.69 33.26 -2.39
C THR A 151 19.07 33.28 -3.86
N VAL A 152 19.11 32.11 -4.52
CA VAL A 152 19.39 32.00 -5.97
C VAL A 152 18.30 32.70 -6.79
N ALA A 153 17.02 32.52 -6.44
CA ALA A 153 15.91 33.17 -7.13
C ALA A 153 15.98 34.71 -7.00
N LEU A 154 16.29 35.22 -5.81
CA LEU A 154 16.42 36.67 -5.60
C LEU A 154 17.63 37.26 -6.34
N VAL A 155 18.75 36.55 -6.41
CA VAL A 155 19.93 36.98 -7.18
C VAL A 155 19.64 36.99 -8.68
N VAL A 156 18.92 35.99 -9.20
CA VAL A 156 18.56 35.91 -10.63
C VAL A 156 17.54 36.99 -11.01
N ILE A 157 16.55 37.25 -10.15
CA ILE A 157 15.51 38.27 -10.42
C ILE A 157 16.06 39.69 -10.25
N GLY A 158 16.99 39.91 -9.31
CA GLY A 158 17.60 41.23 -9.08
C GLY A 158 18.66 41.64 -10.11
N PHE A 159 19.05 40.74 -11.03
CA PHE A 159 20.03 41.01 -12.10
C PHE A 159 19.41 41.18 -13.49
N VAL A 160 18.07 41.10 -13.61
CA VAL A 160 17.29 41.34 -14.84
C VAL A 160 16.75 42.77 -14.89
#